data_AF-S4RYR1-F1
#
_entry.id   AF-S4RYR1-F1
#
_cell.length_a   1.000
_cell.length_b   1.000
_cell.length_c   1.000
_cell.angle_alpha   90.00
_cell.angle_beta   90.00
_cell.angle_gamma   90.00
#
_symmetry.space_group_name_H-M   'P 1'
#
loop_
_entity.id
_entity.type
_entity.pdbx_description
1 polymer ?
#
loop_
_entity_poly.entity_id
_entity_poly.type
_entity_poly.pdbx_seq_one_letter_code
_entity_poly.pdbx_strand_id
1 'polypeptide(L)'
;GGAFQLSSLLAKRIGHSKIILGDAVTHITQTDDGVELRTASHRKLSCQRVIVTCPTHLAAKIHYEPALPADRERLTQNMPMGHLIKFIVTYPTAFWREAGYSGEIVCNGGGGSPLSVTYDATTSRGNAALVGFIAGSQAGHWTVKTVRRAQPDPCPFKAVVF
;
A
#
# COMPACT_ATOMS: atom_id res chain seq x y z
N GLY A 1 12.29 2.14 -13.45
CA GLY A 1 10.85 1.95 -13.71
C GLY A 1 10.17 1.64 -12.40
N GLY A 2 8.96 2.15 -12.17
CA GLY A 2 8.13 1.83 -11.00
C GLY A 2 7.31 3.04 -10.56
N ALA A 3 6.08 2.82 -10.09
CA ALA A 3 5.16 3.90 -9.70
C ALA A 3 5.73 4.83 -8.61
N PHE A 4 6.58 4.29 -7.72
CA PHE A 4 7.27 5.08 -6.69
C PHE A 4 8.15 6.21 -7.24
N GLN A 5 8.60 6.12 -8.50
CA GLN A 5 9.44 7.14 -9.11
C GLN A 5 8.77 8.51 -9.15
N LEU A 6 7.43 8.57 -9.27
CA LEU A 6 6.70 9.84 -9.24
C LEU A 6 6.95 10.59 -7.92
N SER A 7 6.70 9.92 -6.79
CA SER A 7 6.94 10.51 -5.46
C SER A 7 8.42 10.85 -5.23
N SER A 8 9.33 9.99 -5.70
CA SER A 8 10.77 10.23 -5.58
C SER A 8 11.23 11.46 -6.37
N LEU A 9 10.73 11.65 -7.59
CA LEU A 9 11.06 12.80 -8.44
C LEU A 9 10.45 14.09 -7.90
N LEU A 10 9.22 14.05 -7.38
CA LEU A 10 8.61 15.19 -6.71
C LEU A 10 9.40 15.59 -5.46
N ALA A 11 9.83 14.61 -4.65
CA ALA A 11 10.66 14.86 -3.48
C ALA A 11 11.98 15.58 -3.85
N LYS A 12 12.64 15.14 -4.92
CA LYS A 12 13.84 15.80 -5.45
C LYS A 12 13.56 17.23 -5.89
N ARG A 13 12.44 17.48 -6.58
CA ARG A 13 12.06 18.81 -7.08
C ARG A 13 11.70 19.78 -5.95
N ILE A 14 11.03 19.32 -4.91
CA ILE A 14 10.66 20.11 -3.73
C ILE A 14 11.89 20.42 -2.86
N GLY A 15 12.81 19.46 -2.80
CA GLY A 15 14.01 19.48 -1.97
C GLY A 15 13.83 18.64 -0.70
N HIS A 16 14.77 17.73 -0.46
CA HIS A 16 14.70 16.78 0.66
C HIS A 16 14.69 17.45 2.05
N SER A 17 15.28 18.65 2.19
CA SER A 17 15.27 19.42 3.43
C SER A 17 13.87 19.85 3.87
N LYS A 18 12.89 19.86 2.96
CA LYS A 18 11.48 20.20 3.24
C LYS A 18 10.63 18.97 3.55
N ILE A 19 11.23 17.78 3.61
CA ILE A 19 10.53 16.51 3.80
C ILE A 19 11.03 15.88 5.09
N ILE A 20 10.14 15.78 6.07
CA ILE A 20 10.45 15.14 7.35
C ILE A 20 9.86 13.73 7.31
N LEU A 21 10.74 12.72 7.36
CA LEU A 21 10.36 11.31 7.39
C LEU A 21 10.51 10.75 8.82
N GLY A 22 9.80 9.66 9.12
CA GLY A 22 9.89 8.98 10.41
C GLY A 22 9.25 9.75 11.58
N ASP A 23 8.49 10.82 11.29
CA ASP A 23 7.92 11.69 12.30
C ASP A 23 6.42 11.94 12.02
N ALA A 24 5.57 11.10 12.61
CA ALA A 24 4.13 11.17 12.40
C ALA A 24 3.54 12.40 13.12
N VAL A 25 2.66 13.14 12.44
CA VAL A 25 1.84 14.18 13.09
C VAL A 25 0.85 13.50 14.03
N THR A 26 0.80 13.95 15.28
CA THR A 26 -0.09 13.42 16.33
C THR A 26 -1.16 14.42 16.73
N HIS A 27 -0.90 15.72 16.61
CA HIS A 27 -1.87 16.77 16.96
C HIS A 27 -1.87 17.88 15.90
N ILE A 28 -3.06 18.43 15.65
CA ILE A 28 -3.31 19.58 14.79
C ILE A 28 -4.21 20.54 15.58
N THR A 29 -3.67 21.69 15.95
CA THR A 29 -4.42 22.76 16.63
C THR A 29 -4.60 23.92 15.64
N GLN A 30 -5.84 24.25 15.31
CA GLN A 30 -6.20 25.41 14.50
C GLN A 30 -6.61 26.55 15.42
N THR A 31 -5.99 27.71 15.21
CA THR A 31 -6.27 28.96 15.91
C THR A 31 -6.69 30.02 14.90
N ASP A 32 -7.10 31.19 15.37
CA ASP A 32 -7.41 32.32 14.51
C ASP A 32 -6.19 32.80 13.68
N ASP A 33 -4.98 32.57 14.20
CA ASP A 33 -3.71 33.00 13.59
C ASP A 33 -3.06 31.95 12.66
N GLY A 34 -3.57 30.71 12.64
CA GLY A 34 -3.04 29.64 11.79
C GLY A 34 -3.20 28.23 12.36
N VAL A 35 -2.21 27.38 12.11
CA VAL A 35 -2.21 25.97 12.50
C VAL A 35 -0.89 25.59 13.17
N GLU A 36 -0.99 25.00 14.35
CA GLU A 36 0.12 24.39 15.06
C GLU A 36 0.05 22.86 14.97
N LEU A 37 1.20 22.23 14.71
CA LEU A 37 1.34 20.78 14.59
C LEU A 37 2.27 20.27 15.68
N ARG A 38 1.92 19.13 16.27
CA ARG A 38 2.82 18.33 17.10
C ARG A 38 3.03 16.97 16.48
N THR A 39 4.27 16.50 16.50
CA THR A 39 4.64 15.19 15.97
C THR A 39 4.96 14.19 17.08
N ALA A 40 5.16 12.92 16.72
CA ALA A 40 5.52 11.84 17.63
C ALA A 40 6.89 12.08 18.30
N SER A 41 7.82 12.76 17.64
CA SER A 41 9.10 13.18 18.23
C SER A 41 9.00 14.46 19.08
N HIS A 42 7.79 14.92 19.40
CA HIS A 42 7.51 16.18 20.11
C HIS A 42 7.95 17.45 19.38
N ARG A 43 8.27 17.38 18.08
CA ARG A 43 8.53 18.56 17.25
C ARG A 43 7.24 19.40 17.15
N LYS A 44 7.41 20.72 17.24
CA LYS A 44 6.36 21.70 16.95
C LYS A 44 6.61 22.39 15.62
N LEU A 45 5.57 22.56 14.83
CA LEU A 45 5.62 23.27 13.54
C LEU A 45 4.41 24.20 13.46
N SER A 46 4.61 25.41 12.93
CA SER A 46 3.52 26.37 12.71
C SER A 46 3.40 26.67 11.22
N CYS A 47 2.17 26.78 10.74
CA CYS A 47 1.86 27.05 9.34
C CYS A 47 0.52 27.76 9.19
N GLN A 48 0.26 28.32 8.01
CA GLN A 48 -1.00 29.00 7.74
C GLN A 48 -2.13 28.03 7.41
N ARG A 49 -1.81 26.91 6.77
CA ARG A 49 -2.77 25.89 6.33
C ARG A 49 -2.12 24.51 6.39
N VAL A 50 -2.92 23.49 6.64
CA VAL A 50 -2.48 22.09 6.59
C VAL A 50 -3.36 21.29 5.64
N ILE A 51 -2.75 20.36 4.89
CA ILE A 51 -3.46 19.41 4.04
C ILE A 51 -3.13 18.02 4.57
N VAL A 52 -4.15 17.30 5.04
CA VAL A 52 -4.03 15.93 5.53
C VAL A 52 -4.31 14.99 4.36
N THR A 53 -3.27 14.29 3.89
CA THR A 53 -3.33 13.43 2.70
C THR A 53 -3.24 11.94 3.02
N CYS A 54 -3.19 11.56 4.31
CA CYS A 54 -3.21 10.17 4.72
C CYS A 54 -4.62 9.56 4.56
N PRO A 55 -4.72 8.22 4.42
CA PRO A 55 -6.00 7.52 4.47
C PRO A 55 -6.84 7.90 5.70
N THR A 56 -8.17 7.90 5.55
CA THR A 56 -9.10 8.40 6.58
C THR A 56 -8.96 7.72 7.93
N HIS A 57 -8.73 6.41 7.97
CA HIS A 57 -8.50 5.67 9.22
C HIS A 57 -7.19 6.09 9.94
N LEU A 58 -6.18 6.61 9.22
CA LEU A 58 -4.98 7.18 9.82
C LEU A 58 -5.21 8.63 10.24
N ALA A 59 -5.94 9.40 9.42
CA ALA A 59 -6.34 10.76 9.78
C ALA A 59 -7.16 10.80 11.07
N ALA A 60 -7.93 9.74 11.35
CA ALA A 60 -8.70 9.54 12.59
C ALA A 60 -7.83 9.44 13.85
N LYS A 61 -6.55 9.05 13.73
CA LYS A 61 -5.64 8.88 14.87
C LYS A 61 -4.96 10.19 15.30
N ILE A 62 -5.16 11.26 14.54
CA ILE A 62 -4.64 12.59 14.86
C ILE A 62 -5.62 13.26 15.80
N HIS A 63 -5.12 13.91 16.85
CA HIS A 63 -5.94 14.75 17.71
C HIS A 63 -6.13 16.12 17.06
N TYR A 64 -7.38 16.55 16.93
CA TYR A 64 -7.73 17.85 16.36
C TYR A 64 -8.28 18.77 17.43
N GLU A 65 -7.82 20.01 17.41
CA GLU A 65 -8.31 21.08 18.28
C GLU A 65 -8.57 22.33 17.42
N PRO A 66 -9.81 22.85 17.33
CA PRO A 66 -11.03 22.25 17.85
C PRO A 66 -11.31 20.87 17.21
N ALA A 67 -12.19 20.10 17.86
CA ALA A 67 -12.63 18.80 17.35
C ALA A 67 -13.18 18.91 15.91
N LEU A 68 -13.04 17.83 15.14
CA LEU A 68 -13.56 17.82 13.78
C LEU A 68 -15.11 17.85 13.80
N PRO A 69 -15.75 18.37 12.74
CA PRO A 69 -17.20 18.28 12.62
C PRO A 69 -17.68 16.83 12.73
N ALA A 70 -18.83 16.62 13.38
CA ALA A 70 -19.36 15.29 13.68
C ALA A 70 -19.48 14.38 12.44
N ASP A 71 -19.86 14.93 11.28
CA ASP A 71 -19.92 14.17 10.02
C ASP A 71 -18.56 13.59 9.61
N ARG A 72 -17.48 14.34 9.86
CA ARG A 72 -16.12 13.91 9.57
C ARG A 72 -15.64 12.86 10.56
N GLU A 73 -15.98 12.99 11.84
CA GLU A 73 -15.69 11.97 12.85
C GLU A 73 -16.41 10.66 12.54
N ARG A 74 -17.69 10.74 12.14
CA ARG A 74 -18.44 9.56 11.71
C ARG A 74 -17.83 8.92 10.48
N LEU A 75 -17.44 9.71 9.48
CA LEU A 75 -16.81 9.21 8.26
C LEU A 75 -15.50 8.47 8.57
N THR A 76 -14.65 9.03 9.42
CA THR A 76 -13.35 8.43 9.75
C THR A 76 -13.48 7.11 10.52
N GLN A 77 -14.55 6.93 11.30
CA GLN A 77 -14.85 5.69 12.02
C GLN A 77 -15.49 4.60 11.15
N ASN A 78 -16.13 4.96 10.02
CA ASN A 78 -16.93 4.04 9.20
C ASN A 78 -16.32 3.71 7.84
N MET A 79 -15.04 4.05 7.60
CA MET A 79 -14.32 3.70 6.37
C MET A 79 -13.12 2.77 6.65
N PRO A 80 -13.38 1.48 6.93
CA PRO A 80 -12.32 0.50 7.12
C PRO A 80 -11.55 0.25 5.82
N MET A 81 -10.28 -0.10 5.95
CA MET A 81 -9.47 -0.54 4.81
C MET A 81 -9.79 -1.99 4.44
N GLY A 82 -9.82 -2.28 3.14
CA GLY A 82 -9.86 -3.66 2.65
C GLY A 82 -8.54 -4.40 2.93
N HIS A 83 -8.62 -5.72 3.04
CA HIS A 83 -7.45 -6.59 3.13
C HIS A 83 -7.03 -7.06 1.74
N LEU A 84 -5.74 -6.94 1.44
CA LEU A 84 -5.16 -7.33 0.15
C LEU A 84 -3.73 -7.82 0.39
N ILE A 85 -3.39 -8.98 -0.15
CA ILE A 85 -2.00 -9.45 -0.29
C ILE A 85 -1.64 -9.34 -1.75
N LYS A 86 -0.50 -8.70 -2.04
CA LYS A 86 0.08 -8.67 -3.38
C LYS A 86 1.29 -9.59 -3.38
N PHE A 87 1.39 -10.46 -4.38
CA PHE A 87 2.57 -11.29 -4.55
C PHE A 87 3.05 -11.29 -5.99
N ILE A 88 4.33 -11.58 -6.19
CA ILE A 88 4.96 -11.70 -7.50
C ILE A 88 5.66 -13.05 -7.55
N VAL A 89 5.40 -13.83 -8.59
CA VAL A 89 6.10 -15.09 -8.89
C VAL A 89 6.91 -14.89 -10.15
N THR A 90 8.22 -15.11 -10.07
CA THR A 90 9.12 -15.01 -11.22
C THR A 90 9.39 -16.39 -11.81
N TYR A 91 9.49 -16.46 -13.13
CA TYR A 91 9.74 -17.68 -13.88
C TYR A 91 10.96 -17.51 -14.80
N PRO A 92 11.63 -18.61 -15.21
CA PRO A 92 12.69 -18.55 -16.22
C PRO A 92 12.18 -18.03 -17.57
N THR A 93 10.97 -18.43 -17.99
CA THR A 93 10.32 -18.01 -19.23
C THR A 93 8.87 -17.63 -18.99
N ALA A 94 8.31 -16.81 -19.89
CA ALA A 94 6.90 -16.43 -19.85
C ALA A 94 6.05 -17.48 -20.60
N PHE A 95 6.05 -18.72 -20.10
CA PHE A 95 5.43 -19.88 -20.75
C PHE A 95 3.94 -19.68 -21.08
N TRP A 96 3.23 -18.85 -20.32
CA TRP A 96 1.84 -18.48 -20.62
C TRP A 96 1.72 -17.75 -21.95
N ARG A 97 2.66 -16.86 -22.30
CA ARG A 97 2.68 -16.17 -23.59
C ARG A 97 2.97 -17.12 -24.75
N GLU A 98 3.92 -18.03 -24.56
CA GLU A 98 4.27 -19.07 -25.55
C GLU A 98 3.06 -19.96 -25.86
N ALA A 99 2.21 -20.19 -24.86
CA ALA A 99 0.94 -20.91 -25.00
C ALA A 99 -0.25 -20.04 -25.47
N GLY A 100 -0.03 -18.76 -25.82
CA GLY A 100 -1.09 -17.86 -26.31
C GLY A 100 -1.97 -17.22 -25.25
N TYR A 101 -1.59 -17.29 -23.96
CA TYR A 101 -2.33 -16.68 -22.85
C TYR A 101 -1.76 -15.32 -22.42
N SER A 102 -2.64 -14.46 -21.91
CA SER A 102 -2.28 -13.10 -21.44
C SER A 102 -1.62 -13.06 -20.06
N GLY A 103 -1.70 -14.14 -19.28
CA GLY A 103 -1.33 -14.17 -17.86
C GLY A 103 -2.42 -13.64 -16.91
N GLU A 104 -3.57 -13.22 -17.44
CA GLU A 104 -4.74 -12.89 -16.64
C GLU A 104 -5.47 -14.16 -16.19
N ILE A 105 -5.74 -14.24 -14.89
CA ILE A 105 -6.60 -15.26 -14.29
C ILE A 105 -7.54 -14.54 -13.36
N VAL A 106 -8.85 -14.71 -13.54
CA VAL A 106 -9.87 -14.19 -12.62
C VAL A 106 -10.50 -15.36 -11.87
N CYS A 107 -10.37 -15.35 -10.56
CA CYS A 107 -10.84 -16.41 -9.68
C CYS A 107 -11.81 -15.82 -8.66
N ASN A 108 -13.04 -16.33 -8.63
CA ASN A 108 -14.07 -15.86 -7.69
C ASN A 108 -14.17 -16.76 -6.44
N GLY A 109 -13.06 -17.36 -6.00
CA GLY A 109 -13.00 -18.28 -4.85
C GLY A 109 -13.55 -19.69 -5.10
N GLY A 110 -13.95 -20.02 -6.34
CA GLY A 110 -14.31 -21.38 -6.73
C GLY A 110 -13.14 -22.36 -6.61
N GLY A 111 -13.40 -23.59 -6.17
CA GLY A 111 -12.40 -24.65 -6.09
C GLY A 111 -11.36 -24.52 -4.96
N GLY A 112 -11.61 -23.68 -3.95
CA GLY A 112 -10.70 -23.50 -2.81
C GLY A 112 -9.45 -22.66 -3.11
N SER A 113 -9.37 -22.05 -4.29
CA SER A 113 -8.27 -21.16 -4.65
C SER A 113 -8.34 -19.85 -3.85
N PRO A 114 -7.22 -19.40 -3.25
CA PRO A 114 -7.19 -18.12 -2.55
C PRO A 114 -7.01 -16.93 -3.48
N LEU A 115 -6.71 -17.18 -4.75
CA LEU A 115 -6.43 -16.14 -5.72
C LEU A 115 -7.69 -15.38 -6.08
N SER A 116 -7.57 -14.06 -6.19
CA SER A 116 -8.60 -13.18 -6.73
C SER A 116 -8.32 -12.90 -8.20
N VAL A 117 -7.13 -12.37 -8.49
CA VAL A 117 -6.72 -12.07 -9.86
C VAL A 117 -5.21 -12.17 -10.04
N THR A 118 -4.75 -12.56 -11.22
CA THR A 118 -3.36 -12.43 -11.65
C THR A 118 -3.24 -11.61 -12.93
N TYR A 119 -2.07 -11.05 -13.17
CA TYR A 119 -1.70 -10.41 -14.42
C TYR A 119 -0.25 -10.74 -14.77
N ASP A 120 0.06 -10.63 -16.05
CA ASP A 120 1.44 -10.65 -16.51
C ASP A 120 2.20 -9.40 -16.03
N ALA A 121 3.29 -9.64 -15.33
CA ALA A 121 4.23 -8.65 -14.81
C ALA A 121 5.62 -8.79 -15.42
N THR A 122 5.72 -9.46 -16.58
CA THR A 122 6.96 -9.61 -17.34
C THR A 122 7.54 -8.25 -17.64
N THR A 123 8.76 -8.01 -17.18
CA THR A 123 9.40 -6.70 -17.32
C THR A 123 9.73 -6.41 -18.79
N SER A 124 9.96 -5.14 -19.12
CA SER A 124 10.43 -4.73 -20.46
C SER A 124 11.77 -5.34 -20.87
N ARG A 125 12.53 -5.92 -19.92
CA ARG A 125 13.77 -6.66 -20.17
C ARG A 125 13.56 -8.16 -20.38
N GLY A 126 12.31 -8.62 -20.44
CA GLY A 126 11.96 -10.03 -20.64
C GLY A 126 11.95 -10.90 -19.38
N ASN A 127 12.22 -10.35 -18.18
CA ASN A 127 12.11 -11.13 -16.94
C ASN A 127 10.66 -11.55 -16.71
N ALA A 128 10.36 -12.84 -16.86
CA ALA A 128 9.00 -13.37 -16.77
C ALA A 128 8.49 -13.36 -15.33
N ALA A 129 7.30 -12.79 -15.14
CA ALA A 129 6.66 -12.76 -13.84
C ALA A 129 5.14 -12.71 -13.95
N LEU A 130 4.46 -13.29 -12.97
CA LEU A 130 3.05 -13.07 -12.71
C LEU A 130 2.91 -12.27 -11.41
N VAL A 131 2.11 -11.21 -11.43
CA VAL A 131 1.63 -10.55 -10.22
C VAL A 131 0.26 -11.12 -9.88
N GLY A 132 0.04 -11.43 -8.61
CA GLY A 132 -1.24 -11.95 -8.14
C GLY A 132 -1.71 -11.23 -6.88
N PHE A 133 -3.02 -11.31 -6.68
CA PHE A 133 -3.71 -10.68 -5.57
C PHE A 133 -4.61 -11.69 -4.86
N ILE A 134 -4.57 -11.66 -3.53
CA ILE A 134 -5.51 -12.32 -2.64
C ILE A 134 -6.24 -11.19 -1.92
N ALA A 135 -7.56 -11.08 -2.08
CA ALA A 135 -8.36 -9.99 -1.53
C ALA A 135 -9.37 -10.48 -0.47
N GLY A 136 -9.82 -9.54 0.37
CA GLY A 136 -10.93 -9.74 1.30
C GLY A 136 -10.66 -10.79 2.39
N SER A 137 -11.63 -11.65 2.64
CA SER A 137 -11.55 -12.69 3.69
C SER A 137 -10.40 -13.67 3.45
N GLN A 138 -10.12 -14.01 2.19
CA GLN A 138 -8.96 -14.83 1.86
C GLN A 138 -7.67 -14.13 2.26
N ALA A 139 -7.54 -12.82 2.02
CA ALA A 139 -6.34 -12.08 2.41
C ALA A 139 -6.11 -12.20 3.92
N GLY A 140 -7.15 -11.98 4.73
CA GLY A 140 -7.08 -12.16 6.18
C GLY A 140 -6.66 -13.56 6.62
N HIS A 141 -7.21 -14.61 5.99
CA HIS A 141 -6.86 -16.01 6.27
C HIS A 141 -5.41 -16.35 5.90
N TRP A 142 -4.89 -15.79 4.80
CA TRP A 142 -3.56 -16.11 4.29
C TRP A 142 -2.45 -15.25 4.91
N THR A 143 -2.75 -14.09 5.51
CA THR A 143 -1.75 -13.24 6.18
C THR A 143 -1.07 -13.94 7.36
N VAL A 144 -1.76 -14.81 8.09
CA VAL A 144 -1.21 -15.51 9.27
C VAL A 144 -0.45 -16.78 8.93
N LYS A 145 -0.49 -17.23 7.66
CA LYS A 145 0.20 -18.44 7.24
C LYS A 145 1.66 -18.11 6.95
N THR A 146 2.58 -18.90 7.50
CA THR A 146 4.00 -18.73 7.23
C THR A 146 4.27 -18.82 5.74
N VAL A 147 4.88 -17.78 5.17
CA VAL A 147 5.49 -17.87 3.85
C VAL A 147 6.66 -18.84 3.97
N ARG A 148 6.42 -20.12 3.68
CA ARG A 148 7.52 -21.01 3.37
C ARG A 148 8.11 -20.48 2.06
N ARG A 149 9.25 -19.81 2.16
CA ARG A 149 10.15 -19.63 1.02
C ARG A 149 10.28 -21.03 0.43
N ALA A 150 9.86 -21.23 -0.82
CA ALA A 150 9.91 -22.54 -1.45
C ALA A 150 11.30 -23.12 -1.17
N GLN A 151 11.35 -24.18 -0.36
CA GLN A 151 12.52 -25.03 -0.25
C GLN A 151 12.82 -25.54 -1.67
N PRO A 152 14.05 -25.98 -1.99
CA PRO A 152 14.35 -26.48 -3.33
C PRO A 152 13.68 -27.84 -3.52
N ASP A 153 12.36 -27.84 -3.67
CA ASP A 153 11.66 -28.79 -4.51
C ASP A 153 12.14 -28.56 -5.94
N PRO A 154 12.11 -29.57 -6.82
CA PRO A 154 12.64 -29.50 -8.19
C PRO A 154 11.95 -28.45 -9.09
N CYS A 155 10.99 -27.69 -8.55
CA CYS A 155 10.26 -26.65 -9.24
C CYS A 155 10.88 -25.26 -8.96
N PRO A 156 11.37 -24.53 -9.98
CA PRO A 156 12.23 -23.36 -9.82
C PRO A 156 11.42 -22.08 -9.55
N PHE A 157 10.66 -22.02 -8.46
CA PHE A 157 9.80 -20.87 -8.16
C PHE A 157 10.35 -20.01 -7.03
N LYS A 158 10.37 -18.69 -7.25
CA LYS A 158 10.57 -17.68 -6.20
C LYS A 158 9.34 -16.78 -6.15
N ALA A 159 8.65 -16.80 -5.02
CA ALA A 159 7.55 -15.90 -4.71
C ALA A 159 8.05 -14.80 -3.76
N VAL A 160 7.73 -13.54 -4.07
CA VAL A 160 7.90 -12.39 -3.18
C VAL A 160 6.51 -11.89 -2.82
N VAL A 161 6.21 -11.85 -1.53
CA VAL A 161 4.94 -11.35 -0.98
C VAL A 161 5.18 -9.94 -0.42
N PHE A 162 4.33 -8.99 -0.78
CA PHE A 162 4.34 -7.59 -0.33
C PHE A 162 3.11 -7.28 0.51
#